data_AF-A0AAV6YQ08-F1
#
_entry.id   AF-A0AAV6YQ08-F1
#
_cell.length_a   1.000
_cell.length_b   1.000
_cell.length_c   1.000
_cell.angle_alpha   90.00
_cell.angle_beta   90.00
_cell.angle_gamma   90.00
#
_symmetry.space_group_name_H-M   'P 1'
#
loop_
_entity.id
_entity.type
_entity.pdbx_description
1 polymer ?
#
loop_
_entity_poly.entity_id
_entity_poly.type
_entity_poly.pdbx_seq_one_letter_code
_entity_poly.pdbx_strand_id
1 'polypeptide(L)'
;MTEHVIDGGNFHHLFVVPRGEVESNMMTMTPNVIATIYLDATNQWEKIGLNRREEAIKNIKRGYVQLLVFRKADDSYAAFSSRPSSTW
;
A
#
# COMPACT_ATOMS: atom_id res chain seq x y z
N MET A 1 -8.13 -16.76 -22.96
CA MET A 1 -9.10 -16.73 -21.84
C MET A 1 -8.32 -16.54 -20.55
N THR A 2 -7.76 -15.34 -20.32
CA THR A 2 -6.88 -15.05 -19.17
C THR A 2 -7.03 -13.62 -18.64
N GLU A 3 -7.51 -12.67 -19.43
CA GLU A 3 -7.73 -11.28 -18.98
C GLU A 3 -8.89 -11.11 -17.97
N HIS A 4 -9.85 -12.04 -17.90
CA HIS A 4 -11.00 -11.93 -17.00
C HIS A 4 -10.74 -12.32 -15.53
N VAL A 5 -9.55 -12.82 -15.18
CA VAL A 5 -9.24 -13.22 -13.79
C VAL A 5 -8.78 -12.01 -12.94
N ILE A 6 -8.23 -10.98 -13.60
CA ILE A 6 -7.80 -9.74 -12.95
C ILE A 6 -8.65 -8.60 -13.53
N ASP A 7 -9.85 -8.43 -12.98
CA ASP A 7 -10.72 -7.29 -13.29
C ASP A 7 -10.56 -6.22 -12.21
N GLY A 8 -10.34 -4.96 -12.63
CA GLY A 8 -10.21 -3.83 -11.72
C GLY A 8 -11.40 -3.69 -10.76
N GLY A 9 -12.60 -4.08 -11.19
CA GLY A 9 -13.81 -4.12 -10.35
C GLY A 9 -13.67 -4.94 -9.05
N ASN A 10 -12.76 -5.91 -9.01
CA ASN A 10 -12.54 -6.74 -7.83
C ASN A 10 -11.58 -6.11 -6.81
N PHE A 11 -10.92 -4.99 -7.12
CA PHE A 11 -9.82 -4.44 -6.30
C PHE A 11 -10.26 -3.50 -5.17
N HIS A 12 -11.55 -3.20 -5.04
CA HIS A 12 -12.04 -2.26 -4.03
C HIS A 12 -11.56 -2.56 -2.59
N HIS A 13 -11.49 -3.83 -2.22
CA HIS A 13 -11.09 -4.28 -0.90
C HIS A 13 -9.58 -4.14 -0.62
N LEU A 14 -8.77 -3.85 -1.64
CA LEU A 14 -7.32 -3.67 -1.51
C LEU A 14 -6.95 -2.24 -1.08
N PHE A 15 -7.88 -1.28 -1.19
CA PHE A 15 -7.64 0.12 -0.84
C PHE A 15 -7.89 0.40 0.65
N VAL A 16 -7.09 -0.23 1.50
CA VAL A 16 -7.21 -0.09 2.95
C VAL A 16 -6.23 0.96 3.47
N VAL A 17 -6.65 1.78 4.44
CA VAL A 17 -5.76 2.70 5.14
C VAL A 17 -4.69 1.89 5.90
N PRO A 18 -3.38 2.04 5.58
CA PRO A 18 -2.32 1.32 6.28
C PRO A 18 -2.24 1.74 7.76
N ARG A 19 -1.93 0.77 8.63
CA ARG A 19 -1.85 0.94 10.09
C ARG A 19 -0.95 -0.12 10.72
N GLY A 20 -0.56 0.11 11.98
CA GLY A 20 0.12 -0.85 12.83
C GLY A 20 1.63 -0.65 12.87
N GLU A 21 2.33 -1.70 13.27
CA GLU A 21 3.80 -1.82 13.24
C GLU A 21 4.34 -1.87 11.82
N VAL A 22 5.67 -1.83 11.64
CA VAL A 22 6.32 -1.86 10.31
C VAL A 22 5.72 -2.94 9.41
N GLU A 23 5.67 -4.18 9.89
CA GLU A 23 5.25 -5.32 9.09
C GLU A 23 3.77 -5.21 8.72
N SER A 24 2.89 -4.92 9.69
CA SER A 24 1.45 -4.78 9.44
C SER A 24 1.11 -3.59 8.54
N ASN A 25 1.82 -2.47 8.72
CA ASN A 25 1.71 -1.30 7.86
C ASN A 25 2.12 -1.63 6.43
N MET A 26 3.23 -2.36 6.24
CA MET A 26 3.65 -2.82 4.91
C MET A 26 2.69 -3.84 4.30
N MET A 27 2.17 -4.78 5.08
CA MET A 27 1.18 -5.78 4.62
C MET A 27 -0.10 -5.13 4.08
N THR A 28 -0.52 -4.01 4.67
CA THR A 28 -1.72 -3.29 4.23
C THR A 28 -1.43 -2.25 3.15
N MET A 29 -0.24 -1.65 3.13
CA MET A 29 0.17 -0.69 2.10
C MET A 29 0.52 -1.37 0.77
N THR A 30 1.14 -2.54 0.78
CA THR A 30 1.62 -3.22 -0.44
C THR A 30 0.50 -3.52 -1.44
N PRO A 31 -0.67 -4.06 -1.03
CA PRO A 31 -1.80 -4.24 -1.95
C PRO A 31 -2.33 -2.95 -2.55
N ASN A 32 -2.36 -1.85 -1.77
CA ASN A 32 -2.74 -0.53 -2.30
C ASN A 32 -1.80 -0.11 -3.45
N VAL A 33 -0.48 -0.25 -3.25
CA VAL A 33 0.53 0.12 -4.24
C VAL A 33 0.39 -0.73 -5.50
N ILE A 34 0.31 -2.05 -5.36
CA ILE A 34 0.21 -2.98 -6.51
C ILE A 34 -1.09 -2.73 -7.29
N ALA A 35 -2.23 -2.60 -6.60
CA ALA A 35 -3.52 -2.31 -7.25
C ALA A 35 -3.49 -0.97 -7.99
N THR A 36 -2.90 0.06 -7.39
CA THR A 36 -2.74 1.38 -8.02
C THR A 36 -1.90 1.30 -9.30
N ILE A 37 -0.75 0.61 -9.24
CA ILE A 37 0.12 0.42 -10.41
C ILE A 37 -0.61 -0.34 -11.52
N TYR A 38 -1.33 -1.40 -11.19
CA TYR A 38 -2.08 -2.19 -12.17
C TYR A 38 -3.17 -1.35 -12.86
N LEU A 39 -3.95 -0.59 -12.09
CA LEU A 39 -5.04 0.22 -12.63
C LEU A 39 -4.51 1.41 -13.45
N ASP A 40 -3.39 2.01 -13.05
CA ASP A 40 -2.68 3.03 -13.84
C ASP A 40 -2.18 2.43 -15.16
N ALA A 41 -1.54 1.25 -15.12
CA ALA A 41 -0.99 0.60 -16.30
C ALA A 41 -2.06 0.12 -17.31
N THR A 42 -3.26 -0.18 -16.83
CA THR A 42 -4.36 -0.72 -17.65
C THR A 42 -5.47 0.30 -17.92
N ASN A 43 -5.37 1.53 -17.41
CA ASN A 43 -6.40 2.58 -17.50
C ASN A 43 -7.79 2.12 -17.01
N GLN A 44 -7.85 1.31 -15.95
CA GLN A 44 -9.10 0.70 -15.46
C GLN A 44 -9.79 1.46 -14.33
N TRP A 45 -9.36 2.68 -14.00
CA TRP A 45 -9.93 3.47 -12.90
C TRP A 45 -11.43 3.78 -13.05
N GLU A 46 -11.90 3.97 -14.29
CA GLU A 46 -13.33 4.21 -14.56
C GLU A 46 -14.23 3.09 -14.04
N LYS A 47 -13.73 1.84 -14.05
CA LYS A 47 -14.48 0.67 -13.58
C LYS A 47 -14.74 0.67 -12.07
N ILE A 48 -13.90 1.38 -11.30
CA ILE A 48 -14.00 1.45 -9.83
C ILE A 48 -14.35 2.84 -9.30
N GLY A 49 -14.45 3.83 -10.19
CA GLY A 49 -14.72 5.23 -9.90
C GLY A 49 -13.44 6.07 -9.89
N LEU A 50 -13.45 7.17 -10.66
CA LEU A 50 -12.30 8.05 -10.88
C LEU A 50 -11.68 8.62 -9.59
N ASN A 51 -12.51 8.90 -8.57
CA ASN A 51 -12.05 9.42 -7.26
C ASN A 51 -11.22 8.40 -6.45
N ARG A 52 -11.29 7.10 -6.78
CA ARG A 52 -10.54 6.05 -6.06
C ARG A 52 -9.03 6.18 -6.22
N ARG A 53 -8.57 6.77 -7.32
CA ARG A 53 -7.14 6.97 -7.55
C ARG A 53 -6.53 7.90 -6.52
N GLU A 54 -7.20 9.02 -6.26
CA GLU A 54 -6.74 9.98 -5.25
C GLU A 54 -6.77 9.39 -3.84
N GLU A 55 -7.81 8.62 -3.52
CA GLU A 55 -7.92 7.89 -2.25
C GLU A 55 -6.78 6.89 -2.06
N ALA A 56 -6.47 6.10 -3.09
CA ALA A 56 -5.38 5.14 -3.06
C ALA A 56 -4.03 5.83 -2.83
N ILE A 57 -3.75 6.92 -3.56
CA ILE A 57 -2.52 7.71 -3.39
C ILE A 57 -2.44 8.30 -1.97
N LYS A 58 -3.55 8.78 -1.43
CA LYS A 58 -3.62 9.30 -0.06
C LYS A 58 -3.31 8.21 0.97
N ASN A 59 -3.84 7.01 0.79
CA ASN A 59 -3.57 5.86 1.65
C ASN A 59 -2.10 5.45 1.60
N ILE A 60 -1.50 5.38 0.40
CA ILE A 60 -0.08 5.07 0.20
C ILE A 60 0.80 6.11 0.92
N LYS A 61 0.55 7.40 0.72
CA LYS A 61 1.30 8.48 1.38
C LYS A 61 1.21 8.37 2.91
N ARG A 62 0.03 8.06 3.44
CA ARG A 62 -0.15 7.86 4.88
C ARG A 62 0.64 6.67 5.40
N GLY A 63 0.59 5.53 4.72
CA GLY A 63 1.35 4.33 5.10
C GLY A 63 2.87 4.58 5.05
N TYR A 64 3.35 5.34 4.06
CA TYR A 64 4.74 5.73 3.97
C TYR A 64 5.19 6.59 5.15
N VAL A 65 4.40 7.62 5.52
CA VAL A 65 4.69 8.45 6.69
C VAL A 65 4.71 7.63 7.97
N GLN A 66 3.79 6.67 8.13
CA GLN A 66 3.78 5.77 9.29
C GLN A 66 4.99 4.84 9.32
N LEU A 67 5.42 4.31 8.18
CA LEU A 67 6.63 3.48 8.07
C LEU A 67 7.87 4.24 8.54
N LEU A 68 7.99 5.52 8.20
CA LEU A 68 9.15 6.35 8.55
C LEU A 68 9.32 6.54 10.07
N VAL A 69 8.27 6.36 10.88
CA VAL A 69 8.37 6.41 12.35
C VAL A 69 9.28 5.29 12.90
N PHE A 70 9.44 4.21 12.14
CA PHE A 70 10.26 3.06 12.53
C PHE A 70 11.65 3.05 11.89
N ARG A 71 11.98 4.06 11.07
CA ARG A 71 13.32 4.29 10.54
C ARG A 71 14.20 4.87 11.64
N LYS A 72 15.37 4.30 11.84
CA LYS A 72 16.37 4.78 12.79
C LYS A 72 17.37 5.73 12.14
N ALA A 73 18.23 6.34 12.98
CA ALA A 73 19.23 7.30 12.53
C ALA A 73 20.29 6.71 11.59
N ASP A 74 20.51 5.39 11.64
CA ASP A 74 21.39 4.63 10.76
C ASP A 74 20.67 4.07 9.52
N ASP A 75 19.47 4.57 9.22
CA ASP A 75 18.60 4.16 8.12
C ASP A 75 18.06 2.72 8.17
N SER A 76 18.35 2.00 9.26
CA SER A 76 17.76 0.70 9.52
C SER A 76 16.31 0.81 10.00
N TYR A 77 15.54 -0.27 9.87
CA TYR A 77 14.17 -0.37 10.36
C TYR A 77 14.08 -1.37 11.51
N ALA A 78 13.13 -1.17 12.41
CA ALA A 78 12.80 -2.11 13.47
C ALA A 78 11.30 -2.40 13.48
N ALA A 79 10.90 -3.61 13.88
CA ALA A 79 9.48 -3.97 14.00
C ALA A 79 8.70 -2.98 14.90
N PHE A 80 9.39 -2.47 15.93
CA PHE A 80 8.92 -1.41 16.82
C PHE A 80 10.05 -0.40 17.01
N SER A 81 9.73 0.88 17.23
CA SER A 81 10.73 1.94 17.44
C SER A 81 11.66 1.68 18.63
N SER A 82 11.20 0.93 19.64
CA SER A 82 11.97 0.56 20.83
C SER A 82 12.82 -0.71 20.67
N ARG A 83 12.66 -1.48 19.58
CA ARG A 83 13.41 -2.72 19.37
C ARG A 83 14.72 -2.49 18.60
N PRO A 84 15.71 -3.39 18.71
CA PRO A 84 16.83 -3.46 17.79
C PRO A 84 16.36 -3.57 16.33
N SER A 85 17.22 -3.17 15.41
CA SER A 85 16.89 -3.17 13.98
C SER A 85 16.80 -4.59 13.44
N SER A 86 16.03 -4.76 12.37
CA SER A 86 15.81 -6.03 11.67
C SER A 86 16.33 -5.94 10.24
N THR A 87 17.00 -6.99 9.79
CA THR A 87 17.42 -7.16 8.38
C THR A 87 16.34 -7.84 7.52
N TRP A 88 15.31 -8.40 8.16
CA TRP A 88 14.20 -9.12 7.53
C TRP A 88 13.12 -8.20 6.98
#